data_AF-A0A966BZ85-F1
#
_entry.id   AF-A0A966BZ85-F1
#
_cell.length_a   1.000
_cell.length_b   1.000
_cell.length_c   1.000
_cell.angle_alpha   90.00
_cell.angle_beta   90.00
_cell.angle_gamma   90.00
#
_symmetry.space_group_name_H-M   'P 1'
#
loop_
_entity.id
_entity.type
_entity.pdbx_description
1 polymer ?
#
loop_
_entity_poly.entity_id
_entity_poly.type
_entity_poly.pdbx_seq_one_letter_code
_entity_poly.pdbx_strand_id
1 'polypeptide(L)'
;MEKIKTNLYILTFAFLVCFVFLVPAESFAGGATGSWEVDAPSQINVDYKYPWADATSPADFISKFYRIALGVVGGAALGVLVYGAILWTVSGAVSTKQDAMEWIWAAIWGLILLLGAYLILNTINPDLVKLKNPDQLLMPGTTDLTPLIYAAGGLQEEQARQMLAASGIGTKDVCPIGQSTGCVNLNGIRPKTIDEVLSLALSVGNDNVFVTAGTEGCGTVHAVGVYSHCNGYKVDLRLNANLNNYITQNFQKISNRTSDGAARYVSPSGAVYALENDHWDILVT
;
A
#
# COMPACT_ATOMS: atom_id res chain seq x y z
N MET A 1 -51.99 -19.46 -3.04
CA MET A 1 -51.07 -18.95 -1.99
C MET A 1 -49.63 -18.81 -2.49
N GLU A 2 -49.09 -19.74 -3.28
CA GLU A 2 -47.72 -19.62 -3.83
C GLU A 2 -47.47 -18.36 -4.67
N LYS A 3 -48.38 -17.99 -5.59
CA LYS A 3 -48.22 -16.77 -6.43
C LYS A 3 -48.07 -15.47 -5.63
N ILE A 4 -48.64 -15.40 -4.43
CA ILE A 4 -48.55 -14.22 -3.56
C ILE A 4 -47.18 -14.16 -2.89
N LYS A 5 -46.63 -15.31 -2.48
CA LYS A 5 -45.28 -15.40 -1.90
C LYS A 5 -44.20 -15.03 -2.93
N THR A 6 -44.30 -15.53 -4.17
CA THR A 6 -43.35 -15.20 -5.24
C THR A 6 -43.33 -13.70 -5.56
N ASN A 7 -44.50 -13.05 -5.63
CA ASN A 7 -44.58 -11.61 -5.87
C ASN A 7 -44.06 -10.77 -4.70
N LEU A 8 -44.18 -11.26 -3.46
CA LEU A 8 -43.65 -10.61 -2.26
C LEU A 8 -42.12 -10.68 -2.19
N TYR A 9 -41.51 -11.80 -2.61
CA TYR A 9 -40.04 -11.90 -2.72
C TYR A 9 -39.48 -11.01 -3.83
N ILE A 10 -40.18 -10.89 -4.96
CA ILE A 10 -39.78 -9.99 -6.06
C ILE A 10 -39.88 -8.52 -5.61
N LEU A 11 -40.94 -8.14 -4.88
CA LEU A 11 -41.11 -6.78 -4.36
C LEU A 11 -40.10 -6.43 -3.27
N THR A 12 -39.78 -7.35 -2.37
CA THR A 12 -38.76 -7.13 -1.32
C THR A 12 -37.35 -7.07 -1.92
N PHE A 13 -37.04 -7.89 -2.92
CA PHE A 13 -35.79 -7.82 -3.67
C PHE A 13 -35.67 -6.52 -4.47
N ALA A 14 -36.74 -6.09 -5.16
CA ALA A 14 -36.77 -4.81 -5.88
C ALA A 14 -36.65 -3.61 -4.93
N PHE A 15 -37.22 -3.68 -3.73
CA PHE A 15 -37.10 -2.64 -2.70
C PHE A 15 -35.69 -2.59 -2.10
N LEU A 16 -35.05 -3.73 -1.84
CA LEU A 16 -33.65 -3.80 -1.39
C LEU A 16 -32.69 -3.25 -2.44
N VAL A 17 -32.89 -3.61 -3.71
CA VAL A 17 -32.12 -3.07 -4.84
C VAL A 17 -32.36 -1.56 -4.96
N CYS A 18 -33.62 -1.09 -4.93
CA CYS A 18 -33.92 0.35 -4.96
C CYS A 18 -33.36 1.11 -3.75
N PHE A 19 -33.39 0.55 -2.54
CA PHE A 19 -32.88 1.20 -1.33
C PHE A 19 -31.35 1.34 -1.36
N VAL A 20 -30.64 0.34 -1.93
CA VAL A 20 -29.19 0.43 -2.19
C VAL A 20 -28.84 1.50 -3.23
N PHE A 21 -29.75 1.80 -4.18
CA PHE A 21 -29.58 2.86 -5.18
C PHE A 21 -30.20 4.22 -4.80
N LEU A 22 -31.07 4.29 -3.78
CA LEU A 22 -31.77 5.50 -3.31
C LEU A 22 -31.10 6.17 -2.11
N VAL A 23 -30.14 5.52 -1.44
CA VAL A 23 -29.25 6.25 -0.53
C VAL A 23 -28.35 7.13 -1.40
N PRO A 24 -28.48 8.47 -1.35
CA PRO A 24 -27.63 9.33 -2.12
C PRO A 24 -26.19 9.08 -1.67
N ALA A 25 -25.30 8.77 -2.62
CA ALA A 25 -23.86 8.65 -2.41
C ALA A 25 -23.24 9.90 -1.74
N GLU A 26 -24.01 10.99 -1.67
CA GLU A 26 -23.68 12.26 -1.04
C GLU A 26 -23.56 12.18 0.48
N SER A 27 -24.12 11.15 1.13
CA SER A 27 -24.08 11.00 2.61
C SER A 27 -22.69 10.67 3.17
N PHE A 28 -21.70 10.34 2.31
CA PHE A 28 -20.35 9.95 2.73
C PHE A 28 -19.22 10.76 2.06
N ALA A 29 -19.55 11.77 1.25
CA ALA A 29 -18.53 12.59 0.59
C ALA A 29 -18.27 13.87 1.39
N GLY A 30 -17.12 13.92 2.08
CA GLY A 30 -16.50 15.19 2.47
C GLY A 30 -16.35 16.06 1.22
N GLY A 31 -16.99 17.22 1.24
CA GLY A 31 -17.07 18.14 0.12
C GLY A 31 -15.72 18.74 -0.27
N ALA A 32 -15.50 18.86 -1.58
CA ALA A 32 -14.56 19.80 -2.15
C ALA A 32 -15.31 20.52 -3.28
N THR A 33 -15.50 21.83 -3.11
CA THR A 33 -16.05 22.74 -4.11
C THR A 33 -14.96 23.06 -5.13
N GLY A 34 -15.12 22.66 -6.39
CA GLY A 34 -14.25 23.06 -7.50
C GLY A 34 -14.95 24.11 -8.37
N SER A 35 -14.32 25.26 -8.56
CA SER A 35 -14.65 26.24 -9.60
C SER A 35 -14.18 25.71 -10.96
N TRP A 36 -15.01 25.85 -12.00
CA TRP A 36 -14.61 25.50 -13.36
C TRP A 36 -14.02 26.74 -14.05
N GLU A 37 -12.84 26.56 -14.63
CA GLU A 37 -12.22 27.50 -15.57
C GLU A 37 -11.93 26.69 -16.82
N VAL A 38 -12.52 27.07 -17.96
CA VAL A 38 -12.51 26.28 -19.20
C VAL A 38 -11.50 26.89 -20.15
N ASP A 39 -10.32 26.27 -20.25
CA ASP A 39 -9.32 26.58 -21.27
C ASP A 39 -9.10 25.39 -22.22
N ALA A 40 -9.33 25.66 -23.52
CA ALA A 40 -9.00 24.87 -24.72
C ALA A 40 -9.62 23.44 -24.84
N PRO A 41 -9.76 22.86 -26.06
CA PRO A 41 -10.40 21.55 -26.24
C PRO A 41 -9.44 20.43 -25.83
N SER A 42 -9.19 20.35 -24.52
CA SER A 42 -8.52 19.25 -23.86
C SER A 42 -9.55 18.14 -23.59
N GLN A 43 -9.06 16.91 -23.61
CA GLN A 43 -9.80 15.67 -23.37
C GLN A 43 -10.80 15.83 -22.21
N ILE A 44 -12.05 15.38 -22.39
CA ILE A 44 -13.05 15.39 -21.32
C ILE A 44 -12.55 14.48 -20.18
N ASN A 45 -11.92 15.06 -19.17
CA ASN A 45 -11.65 14.40 -17.90
C ASN A 45 -12.96 14.30 -17.14
N VAL A 46 -13.65 13.16 -17.28
CA VAL A 46 -14.77 12.84 -16.41
C VAL A 46 -14.18 12.31 -15.10
N ASP A 47 -14.20 13.15 -14.06
CA ASP A 47 -13.84 12.76 -12.70
C ASP A 47 -14.93 11.84 -12.13
N TYR A 48 -14.80 10.54 -12.39
CA TYR A 48 -15.69 9.55 -11.80
C TYR A 48 -15.31 9.31 -10.34
N LYS A 49 -15.95 10.07 -9.44
CA LYS A 49 -15.76 9.95 -7.99
C LYS A 49 -16.50 8.74 -7.42
N TYR A 50 -15.89 7.57 -7.53
CA TYR A 50 -16.35 6.37 -6.82
C TYR A 50 -15.89 6.40 -5.35
N PRO A 51 -16.57 5.69 -4.43
CA PRO A 51 -16.21 5.68 -3.00
C PRO A 51 -14.80 5.15 -2.66
N TRP A 52 -14.17 4.49 -3.62
CA TRP A 52 -12.81 3.94 -3.52
C TRP A 52 -11.87 4.51 -4.60
N ALA A 53 -12.27 5.60 -5.28
CA ALA A 53 -11.51 6.18 -6.40
C ALA A 53 -10.14 6.75 -5.99
N ASP A 54 -9.98 7.11 -4.72
CA ASP A 54 -8.76 7.66 -4.12
C ASP A 54 -7.92 6.57 -3.42
N ALA A 55 -8.19 5.29 -3.66
CA ALA A 55 -7.42 4.22 -3.05
C ALA A 55 -5.97 4.21 -3.55
N THR A 56 -5.00 4.28 -2.63
CA THR A 56 -3.57 4.38 -2.98
C THR A 56 -2.85 3.02 -2.97
N SER A 57 -3.52 1.96 -2.55
CA SER A 57 -2.97 0.60 -2.51
C SER A 57 -4.06 -0.47 -2.58
N PRO A 58 -3.71 -1.74 -2.89
CA PRO A 58 -4.67 -2.85 -2.86
C PRO A 58 -5.32 -3.04 -1.49
N ALA A 59 -4.57 -2.86 -0.40
CA ALA A 59 -5.13 -3.00 0.95
C ALA A 59 -6.09 -1.86 1.30
N ASP A 60 -5.77 -0.62 0.89
CA ASP A 60 -6.65 0.54 1.08
C ASP A 60 -7.95 0.39 0.27
N PHE A 61 -7.85 -0.09 -0.97
CA PHE A 61 -9.01 -0.40 -1.81
C PHE A 61 -9.93 -1.42 -1.14
N ILE A 62 -9.38 -2.56 -0.69
CA ILE A 62 -10.17 -3.62 -0.03
C ILE A 62 -10.79 -3.09 1.27
N SER A 63 -10.05 -2.31 2.07
CA SER A 63 -10.55 -1.69 3.30
C SER A 63 -11.75 -0.78 3.05
N LYS A 64 -11.65 0.13 2.07
CA LYS A 64 -12.73 1.05 1.70
C LYS A 64 -13.96 0.30 1.20
N PHE A 65 -13.78 -0.70 0.35
CA PHE A 65 -14.87 -1.55 -0.13
C PHE A 65 -15.59 -2.27 1.01
N TYR A 66 -14.85 -2.93 1.90
CA TYR A 66 -15.44 -3.69 3.02
C TYR A 66 -16.21 -2.80 3.99
N ARG A 67 -15.75 -1.57 4.26
CA ARG A 67 -16.47 -0.62 5.12
C ARG A 67 -17.85 -0.27 4.56
N ILE A 68 -17.93 -0.05 3.24
CA ILE A 68 -19.20 0.25 2.57
C ILE A 68 -20.10 -0.98 2.57
N ALA A 69 -19.55 -2.15 2.22
CA ALA A 69 -20.30 -3.40 2.21
C ALA A 69 -20.89 -3.73 3.59
N LEU A 70 -20.12 -3.53 4.66
CA LEU A 70 -20.60 -3.70 6.05
C LEU A 70 -21.71 -2.71 6.40
N GLY A 71 -21.61 -1.45 5.94
CA GLY A 71 -22.67 -0.46 6.09
C GLY A 71 -23.98 -0.89 5.41
N VAL A 72 -23.90 -1.40 4.18
CA VAL A 72 -25.05 -1.92 3.43
C VAL A 72 -25.68 -3.13 4.12
N VAL A 73 -24.86 -4.10 4.56
CA VAL A 73 -25.34 -5.29 5.28
C VAL A 73 -25.99 -4.91 6.61
N GLY A 74 -25.38 -4.01 7.38
CA GLY A 74 -25.93 -3.52 8.64
C GLY A 74 -27.26 -2.78 8.45
N GLY A 75 -27.34 -1.93 7.41
CA GLY A 75 -28.58 -1.23 7.05
C GLY A 75 -29.69 -2.19 6.62
N ALA A 76 -29.38 -3.19 5.80
CA ALA A 76 -30.33 -4.23 5.40
C ALA A 76 -30.83 -5.05 6.60
N ALA A 77 -29.94 -5.45 7.51
CA ALA A 77 -30.30 -6.18 8.72
C ALA A 77 -31.24 -5.34 9.61
N LEU A 78 -30.94 -4.05 9.80
CA LEU A 78 -31.82 -3.14 10.54
C LEU A 78 -33.19 -3.02 9.87
N GLY A 79 -33.24 -2.87 8.54
CA GLY A 79 -34.49 -2.79 7.78
C GLY A 79 -35.35 -4.04 7.95
N VAL A 80 -34.75 -5.23 7.88
CA VAL A 80 -35.45 -6.51 8.11
C VAL A 80 -35.97 -6.64 9.54
N LEU A 81 -35.18 -6.21 10.54
CA LEU A 81 -35.60 -6.22 11.94
C LEU A 81 -36.80 -5.29 12.19
N VAL A 82 -36.75 -4.07 11.65
CA VAL A 82 -37.86 -3.10 11.76
C VAL A 82 -39.10 -3.63 11.05
N TYR A 83 -38.95 -4.16 9.84
CA TYR A 83 -40.07 -4.76 9.10
C TYR A 83 -40.69 -5.93 9.87
N GLY A 84 -39.88 -6.85 10.39
CA GLY A 84 -40.35 -7.97 11.20
C GLY A 84 -41.06 -7.52 12.48
N ALA A 85 -40.55 -6.50 13.17
CA ALA A 85 -41.17 -5.96 14.38
C ALA A 85 -42.54 -5.31 14.10
N ILE A 86 -42.66 -4.52 13.04
CA ILE A 86 -43.94 -3.92 12.61
C ILE A 86 -44.92 -5.03 12.22
N LEU A 87 -44.49 -5.99 11.41
CA LEU A 87 -45.34 -7.10 10.98
C LEU A 87 -45.83 -7.90 12.19
N TRP A 88 -44.97 -8.19 13.17
CA TRP A 88 -45.35 -8.95 14.36
C TRP A 88 -46.36 -8.20 15.25
N THR A 89 -46.19 -6.89 15.42
CA THR A 89 -47.05 -6.06 16.29
C THR A 89 -48.42 -5.78 15.68
N VAL A 90 -48.49 -5.54 14.36
CA VAL A 90 -49.73 -5.18 13.65
C VAL A 90 -50.55 -6.43 13.26
N SER A 91 -49.93 -7.61 13.18
CA SER A 91 -50.62 -8.83 12.74
C SER A 91 -51.53 -9.44 13.81
N GLY A 92 -52.81 -9.66 13.47
CA GLY A 92 -53.74 -10.44 14.29
C GLY A 92 -53.66 -11.95 14.07
N ALA A 93 -53.18 -12.40 12.91
CA ALA A 93 -53.10 -13.81 12.54
C ALA A 93 -51.82 -14.48 13.09
N VAL A 94 -51.96 -15.69 13.64
CA VAL A 94 -50.84 -16.48 14.19
C VAL A 94 -49.79 -16.80 13.12
N SER A 95 -50.21 -17.13 11.89
CA SER A 95 -49.32 -17.43 10.77
C SER A 95 -48.42 -16.25 10.40
N THR A 96 -48.97 -15.03 10.32
CA THR A 96 -48.19 -13.83 9.98
C THR A 96 -47.22 -13.43 11.10
N LYS A 97 -47.57 -13.72 12.37
CA LYS A 97 -46.64 -13.56 13.48
C LYS A 97 -45.47 -14.55 13.40
N GLN A 98 -45.73 -15.77 12.95
CA GLN A 98 -44.68 -16.76 12.72
C GLN A 98 -43.76 -16.33 11.57
N ASP A 99 -44.33 -15.89 10.44
CA ASP A 99 -43.56 -15.34 9.31
C ASP A 99 -42.68 -14.15 9.74
N ALA A 100 -43.23 -13.23 10.56
CA ALA A 100 -42.47 -12.09 11.08
C ALA A 100 -41.27 -12.53 11.95
N MET A 101 -41.45 -13.57 12.76
CA MET A 101 -40.37 -14.13 13.59
C MET A 101 -39.29 -14.81 12.74
N GLU A 102 -39.64 -15.42 11.61
CA GLU A 102 -38.67 -15.98 10.67
C GLU A 102 -37.76 -14.89 10.09
N TRP A 103 -38.31 -13.73 9.71
CA TRP A 103 -37.51 -12.59 9.25
C TRP A 103 -36.56 -12.05 10.33
N ILE A 104 -37.05 -11.91 11.56
CA ILE A 104 -36.24 -11.45 12.69
C ILE A 104 -35.09 -12.44 12.96
N TRP A 105 -35.38 -13.74 13.03
CA TRP A 105 -34.35 -14.75 13.25
C TRP A 105 -33.36 -14.85 12.11
N ALA A 106 -33.80 -14.69 10.86
CA ALA A 106 -32.90 -14.66 9.70
C ALA A 106 -31.90 -13.49 9.80
N ALA A 107 -32.37 -12.29 10.17
CA ALA A 107 -31.49 -11.14 10.38
C ALA A 107 -30.52 -11.36 11.55
N ILE A 108 -31.00 -11.92 12.67
CA ILE A 108 -30.16 -12.24 13.84
C ILE A 108 -29.09 -13.26 13.47
N TRP A 109 -29.43 -14.35 12.78
CA TRP A 109 -28.46 -15.35 12.36
C TRP A 109 -27.44 -14.79 11.37
N GLY A 110 -27.85 -13.90 10.47
CA GLY A 110 -26.93 -13.19 9.58
C GLY A 110 -25.93 -12.30 10.34
N LEU A 111 -26.41 -11.54 11.33
CA LEU A 111 -25.55 -10.71 12.19
C LEU A 111 -24.62 -11.55 13.06
N ILE A 112 -25.10 -12.67 13.60
CA ILE A 112 -24.28 -13.63 14.37
C ILE A 112 -23.21 -14.24 13.48
N LEU A 113 -23.51 -14.61 12.24
CA LEU A 113 -22.53 -15.16 11.30
C LEU A 113 -21.46 -14.11 10.98
N LEU A 114 -21.87 -12.88 10.69
CA LEU A 114 -20.95 -11.76 10.41
C LEU A 114 -20.04 -11.47 11.61
N LEU A 115 -20.61 -11.36 12.82
CA LEU A 115 -19.85 -11.15 14.04
C LEU A 115 -18.95 -12.36 14.35
N GLY A 116 -19.45 -13.58 14.16
CA GLY A 116 -18.71 -14.81 14.37
C GLY A 116 -17.51 -14.92 13.45
N ALA A 117 -17.65 -14.57 12.17
CA ALA A 117 -16.54 -14.51 11.22
C ALA A 117 -15.47 -13.52 11.68
N TYR A 118 -15.87 -12.32 12.12
CA TYR A 118 -14.94 -11.33 12.68
C TYR A 118 -14.23 -11.85 13.93
N LEU A 119 -14.97 -12.44 14.88
CA LEU A 119 -14.40 -12.95 16.12
C LEU A 119 -13.43 -14.10 15.87
N ILE A 120 -13.77 -15.06 15.01
CA ILE A 120 -12.88 -16.17 14.66
C ILE A 120 -11.56 -15.64 14.09
N LEU A 121 -11.64 -14.74 13.11
CA LEU A 121 -10.44 -14.14 12.50
C LEU A 121 -9.63 -13.35 13.55
N ASN A 122 -10.29 -12.49 14.32
CA ASN A 122 -9.64 -11.63 15.31
C ASN A 122 -9.07 -12.39 16.51
N THR A 123 -9.65 -13.54 16.88
CA THR A 123 -9.16 -14.41 17.96
C THR A 123 -7.98 -15.26 17.50
N ILE A 124 -8.01 -15.81 16.27
CA ILE A 124 -6.88 -16.58 15.74
C ILE A 124 -5.69 -15.66 15.50
N ASN A 125 -5.92 -14.54 14.80
CA ASN A 125 -4.91 -13.53 14.57
C ASN A 125 -5.55 -12.17 14.24
N PRO A 126 -5.41 -11.14 15.12
CA PRO A 126 -5.99 -9.83 14.89
C PRO A 126 -5.42 -9.10 13.66
N ASP A 127 -4.30 -9.56 13.09
CA ASP A 127 -3.77 -9.01 11.85
C ASP A 127 -4.56 -9.46 10.60
N LEU A 128 -5.37 -10.51 10.67
CA LEU A 128 -6.20 -10.96 9.54
C LEU A 128 -7.36 -10.01 9.22
N VAL A 129 -7.76 -9.19 10.19
CA VAL A 129 -8.77 -8.13 10.02
C VAL A 129 -8.14 -6.75 9.81
N LYS A 130 -6.79 -6.64 9.91
CA LYS A 130 -6.02 -5.42 9.64
C LYS A 130 -5.28 -5.61 8.32
N LEU A 131 -5.89 -5.11 7.24
CA LEU A 131 -5.29 -5.20 5.92
C LEU A 131 -3.99 -4.39 5.88
N LYS A 132 -2.88 -5.08 5.63
CA LYS A 132 -1.55 -4.50 5.45
C LYS A 132 -1.25 -4.39 3.96
N ASN A 133 -0.52 -3.36 3.57
CA ASN A 133 -0.02 -3.25 2.20
C ASN A 133 0.95 -4.41 1.91
N PRO A 134 1.06 -4.87 0.64
CA PRO A 134 2.06 -5.87 0.26
C PRO A 134 3.47 -5.53 0.74
N ASP A 135 3.84 -4.24 0.67
CA ASP A 135 5.12 -3.71 1.13
C ASP A 135 5.35 -3.95 2.64
N GLN A 136 4.28 -3.95 3.44
CA GLN A 136 4.31 -4.23 4.88
C GLN A 136 4.33 -5.74 5.20
N LEU A 137 3.98 -6.60 4.24
CA LEU A 137 4.10 -8.07 4.37
C LEU A 137 5.50 -8.56 4.00
N LEU A 138 6.22 -7.78 3.19
CA LEU A 138 7.63 -8.01 2.87
C LEU A 138 8.57 -7.49 3.97
N MET A 139 8.06 -6.76 4.97
CA MET A 139 8.82 -6.19 6.09
C MET A 139 8.09 -6.33 7.44
N PRO A 140 8.12 -7.51 8.09
CA PRO A 140 7.51 -7.69 9.39
C PRO A 140 8.40 -7.08 10.48
N GLY A 141 8.23 -5.79 10.83
CA GLY A 141 9.03 -5.23 11.93
C GLY A 141 9.03 -3.74 12.23
N THR A 142 8.19 -2.90 11.64
CA THR A 142 8.21 -1.44 11.94
C THR A 142 6.83 -0.93 12.34
N THR A 143 6.40 -1.26 13.55
CA THR A 143 5.23 -0.63 14.18
C THR A 143 5.64 0.06 15.48
N ASP A 144 6.47 1.10 15.39
CA ASP A 144 6.41 2.28 16.27
C ASP A 144 7.31 3.40 15.75
N LEU A 145 7.00 3.95 14.57
CA LEU A 145 7.41 5.31 14.22
C LEU A 145 6.13 6.00 13.79
N THR A 146 5.57 6.77 14.72
CA THR A 146 4.57 7.80 14.46
C THR A 146 4.88 8.56 13.16
N PRO A 147 3.87 9.08 12.43
CA PRO A 147 4.08 9.74 11.15
C PRO A 147 4.81 11.08 11.38
N LEU A 148 6.12 11.03 11.51
CA LEU A 148 6.99 12.14 11.20
C LEU A 148 6.94 12.26 9.68
N ILE A 149 5.93 13.00 9.24
CA ILE A 149 5.89 13.82 8.03
C ILE A 149 7.15 13.59 7.19
N TYR A 150 6.97 12.92 6.04
CA TYR A 150 7.96 12.83 4.99
C TYR A 150 8.33 14.26 4.57
N ALA A 151 9.30 14.85 5.25
CA ALA A 151 9.80 16.16 4.94
C ALA A 151 10.61 16.00 3.64
N ALA A 152 9.90 16.14 2.52
CA ALA A 152 10.43 16.43 1.19
C ALA A 152 11.84 15.88 0.90
N GLY A 153 12.01 14.55 0.77
CA GLY A 153 13.15 14.05 -0.01
C GLY A 153 13.82 12.73 0.36
N GLY A 154 13.56 12.08 1.51
CA GLY A 154 14.21 10.80 1.82
C GLY A 154 13.97 10.28 3.24
N LEU A 155 14.54 9.10 3.53
CA LEU A 155 14.48 8.39 4.81
C LEU A 155 15.42 9.01 5.84
N GLN A 156 15.11 8.84 7.13
CA GLN A 156 16.05 9.16 8.20
C GLN A 156 17.16 8.10 8.27
N GLU A 157 18.34 8.49 8.78
CA GLU A 157 19.51 7.61 8.93
C GLU A 157 19.17 6.26 9.57
N GLU A 158 18.56 6.33 10.75
CA GLU A 158 18.20 5.15 11.54
C GLU A 158 17.19 4.27 10.80
N GLN A 159 16.21 4.88 10.13
CA GLN A 159 15.20 4.15 9.38
C GLN A 159 15.82 3.38 8.20
N ALA A 160 16.68 4.02 7.42
CA ALA A 160 17.35 3.37 6.29
C ALA A 160 18.23 2.21 6.76
N ARG A 161 18.97 2.40 7.87
CA ARG A 161 19.78 1.33 8.47
C ARG A 161 18.95 0.18 8.99
N GLN A 162 17.83 0.45 9.66
CA GLN A 162 16.91 -0.59 10.12
C GLN A 162 16.36 -1.41 8.96
N MET A 163 15.98 -0.77 7.84
CA MET A 163 15.50 -1.48 6.64
C MET A 163 16.56 -2.43 6.07
N LEU A 164 17.81 -1.97 5.96
CA LEU A 164 18.94 -2.79 5.47
C LEU A 164 19.29 -3.91 6.46
N ALA A 165 19.39 -3.59 7.74
CA ALA A 165 19.75 -4.55 8.79
C ALA A 165 18.68 -5.64 8.96
N ALA A 166 17.39 -5.29 8.86
CA ALA A 166 16.28 -6.25 8.90
C ALA A 166 16.35 -7.29 7.76
N SER A 167 17.00 -6.93 6.65
CA SER A 167 17.23 -7.82 5.50
C SER A 167 18.58 -8.54 5.54
N GLY A 168 19.36 -8.36 6.62
CA GLY A 168 20.70 -8.91 6.77
C GLY A 168 21.75 -8.23 5.89
N ILE A 169 21.47 -7.03 5.39
CA ILE A 169 22.40 -6.28 4.54
C ILE A 169 23.34 -5.45 5.42
N GLY A 170 24.64 -5.68 5.26
CA GLY A 170 25.67 -4.93 5.98
C GLY A 170 25.87 -3.53 5.40
N THR A 171 26.33 -2.61 6.24
CA THR A 171 26.71 -1.25 5.86
C THR A 171 28.04 -0.89 6.53
N LYS A 172 28.78 0.09 6.00
CA LYS A 172 29.83 0.75 6.80
C LYS A 172 29.22 1.43 8.04
N ASP A 173 30.07 1.73 9.02
CA ASP A 173 29.65 2.46 10.21
C ASP A 173 29.10 3.86 9.88
N VAL A 174 28.27 4.39 10.79
CA VAL A 174 27.72 5.76 10.70
C VAL A 174 28.85 6.77 10.70
N CYS A 175 28.79 7.75 9.79
CA CYS A 175 29.73 8.86 9.78
C CYS A 175 29.57 9.74 11.03
N PRO A 176 30.64 9.96 11.81
CA PRO A 176 30.66 11.03 12.80
C PRO A 176 30.42 12.41 12.16
N ILE A 177 30.01 13.39 12.98
CA ILE A 177 29.82 14.76 12.52
C ILE A 177 31.11 15.28 11.88
N GLY A 178 31.01 15.74 10.62
CA GLY A 178 32.13 16.28 9.86
C GLY A 178 32.99 15.25 9.13
N GLN A 179 32.70 13.94 9.25
CA GLN A 179 33.37 12.88 8.51
C GLN A 179 32.55 12.47 7.27
N SER A 180 33.25 12.13 6.19
CA SER A 180 32.64 11.69 4.92
C SER A 180 33.41 10.56 4.23
N THR A 181 34.45 10.03 4.88
CA THR A 181 35.29 8.96 4.33
C THR A 181 35.41 7.82 5.32
N GLY A 182 35.47 6.58 4.83
CA GLY A 182 35.57 5.37 5.66
C GLY A 182 34.30 5.01 6.44
N CYS A 183 33.21 5.75 6.25
CA CYS A 183 31.92 5.58 6.89
C CYS A 183 30.80 5.81 5.84
N VAL A 184 29.54 5.63 6.22
CA VAL A 184 28.39 5.94 5.36
C VAL A 184 27.36 6.76 6.13
N ASN A 185 26.67 7.67 5.44
CA ASN A 185 25.44 8.30 5.91
C ASN A 185 24.34 7.94 4.91
N LEU A 186 23.16 7.64 5.38
CA LEU A 186 21.95 7.31 4.63
C LEU A 186 20.83 8.31 4.91
N ASN A 187 21.04 9.32 5.76
CA ASN A 187 20.06 10.36 5.98
C ASN A 187 19.71 11.08 4.68
N GLY A 188 18.44 11.12 4.33
CA GLY A 188 17.95 11.66 3.07
C GLY A 188 18.00 10.68 1.89
N ILE A 189 18.41 9.41 2.09
CA ILE A 189 18.36 8.42 1.02
C ILE A 189 16.91 8.14 0.61
N ARG A 190 16.62 8.00 -0.68
CA ARG A 190 15.25 7.80 -1.14
C ARG A 190 14.79 6.36 -0.83
N PRO A 191 13.51 6.13 -0.50
CA PRO A 191 12.96 4.78 -0.32
C PRO A 191 13.23 3.90 -1.51
N LYS A 192 12.97 4.40 -2.72
CA LYS A 192 13.22 3.67 -3.98
C LYS A 192 14.66 3.19 -4.12
N THR A 193 15.62 3.97 -3.62
CA THR A 193 17.04 3.57 -3.65
C THR A 193 17.31 2.44 -2.69
N ILE A 194 16.73 2.47 -1.49
CA ILE A 194 16.79 1.35 -0.54
C ILE A 194 16.03 0.12 -1.09
N ASP A 195 14.85 0.30 -1.66
CA ASP A 195 14.04 -0.79 -2.23
C ASP A 195 14.77 -1.53 -3.36
N GLU A 196 15.54 -0.82 -4.18
CA GLU A 196 16.40 -1.44 -5.20
C GLU A 196 17.48 -2.31 -4.55
N VAL A 197 18.14 -1.82 -3.49
CA VAL A 197 19.16 -2.58 -2.74
C VAL A 197 18.54 -3.83 -2.08
N LEU A 198 17.35 -3.69 -1.50
CA LEU A 198 16.61 -4.81 -0.90
C LEU A 198 16.21 -5.85 -1.96
N SER A 199 15.68 -5.41 -3.10
CA SER A 199 15.26 -6.29 -4.20
C SER A 199 16.45 -7.04 -4.82
N LEU A 200 17.58 -6.36 -4.95
CA LEU A 200 18.84 -6.98 -5.38
C LEU A 200 19.30 -8.04 -4.37
N ALA A 201 19.28 -7.75 -3.08
CA ALA A 201 19.66 -8.68 -2.02
C ALA A 201 18.78 -9.94 -1.99
N LEU A 202 17.46 -9.81 -2.24
CA LEU A 202 16.56 -10.96 -2.38
C LEU A 202 16.95 -11.86 -3.56
N SER A 203 17.59 -11.30 -4.59
CA SER A 203 17.93 -12.03 -5.81
C SER A 203 19.32 -12.68 -5.75
N VAL A 204 20.29 -12.01 -5.13
CA VAL A 204 21.69 -12.48 -5.06
C VAL A 204 22.08 -13.09 -3.71
N GLY A 205 21.24 -12.93 -2.69
CA GLY A 205 21.55 -13.26 -1.30
C GLY A 205 22.09 -12.05 -0.55
N ASN A 206 21.56 -11.81 0.65
CA ASN A 206 21.85 -10.65 1.49
C ASN A 206 23.33 -10.50 1.87
N ASP A 207 24.04 -11.60 2.17
CA ASP A 207 25.47 -11.59 2.51
C ASP A 207 26.36 -11.09 1.36
N ASN A 208 25.84 -11.06 0.13
CA ASN A 208 26.54 -10.56 -1.06
C ASN A 208 26.28 -9.06 -1.32
N VAL A 209 25.49 -8.40 -0.48
CA VAL A 209 25.19 -6.97 -0.59
C VAL A 209 25.76 -6.26 0.64
N PHE A 210 26.57 -5.23 0.41
CA PHE A 210 27.14 -4.42 1.48
C PHE A 210 27.26 -2.97 1.05
N VAL A 211 26.58 -2.05 1.74
CA VAL A 211 26.52 -0.63 1.39
C VAL A 211 27.80 0.08 1.84
N THR A 212 28.45 0.76 0.91
CA THR A 212 29.75 1.43 1.12
C THR A 212 29.69 2.94 1.05
N ALA A 213 28.63 3.51 0.46
CA ALA A 213 28.40 4.94 0.36
C ALA A 213 26.90 5.22 0.18
N GLY A 214 26.46 6.40 0.61
CA GLY A 214 25.07 6.83 0.61
C GLY A 214 24.98 8.30 0.28
N THR A 215 24.59 9.12 1.26
CA THR A 215 24.36 10.57 1.16
C THR A 215 25.46 11.42 1.80
N GLU A 216 26.52 10.82 2.34
CA GLU A 216 27.60 11.53 3.03
C GLU A 216 28.38 12.53 2.14
N GLY A 217 29.04 13.52 2.76
CA GLY A 217 30.05 14.34 2.07
C GLY A 217 29.59 15.06 0.80
N CYS A 218 28.40 15.64 0.84
CA CYS A 218 27.87 16.42 -0.27
C CYS A 218 28.72 17.63 -0.63
N GLY A 219 29.10 17.70 -1.91
CA GLY A 219 29.98 18.74 -2.43
C GLY A 219 31.44 18.58 -2.05
N THR A 220 31.81 17.51 -1.31
CA THR A 220 33.20 17.20 -0.96
C THR A 220 33.67 15.91 -1.60
N VAL A 221 33.04 14.78 -1.25
CA VAL A 221 33.35 13.45 -1.83
C VAL A 221 32.36 13.08 -2.93
N HIS A 222 31.12 13.57 -2.83
CA HIS A 222 30.07 13.32 -3.81
C HIS A 222 29.69 14.58 -4.58
N ALA A 223 29.54 14.43 -5.90
CA ALA A 223 29.08 15.51 -6.76
C ALA A 223 27.63 15.90 -6.44
N VAL A 224 27.34 17.20 -6.49
CA VAL A 224 25.97 17.73 -6.37
C VAL A 224 25.22 17.60 -7.70
N GLY A 225 23.90 17.45 -7.63
CA GLY A 225 23.04 17.33 -8.80
C GLY A 225 21.71 16.69 -8.43
N VAL A 226 20.73 16.73 -9.33
CA VAL A 226 19.40 16.15 -9.07
C VAL A 226 19.53 14.65 -8.81
N TYR A 227 20.19 13.94 -9.73
CA TYR A 227 20.44 12.51 -9.67
C TYR A 227 21.81 12.21 -9.04
N SER A 228 21.95 12.47 -7.74
CA SER A 228 23.20 12.25 -7.02
C SER A 228 23.02 11.59 -5.65
N HIS A 229 24.14 11.18 -5.05
CA HIS A 229 24.21 10.72 -3.66
C HIS A 229 23.56 11.72 -2.70
N CYS A 230 23.75 13.01 -2.93
CA CYS A 230 23.25 14.06 -2.05
C CYS A 230 21.74 14.14 -1.93
N ASN A 231 21.04 13.79 -3.00
CA ASN A 231 19.58 13.77 -3.02
C ASN A 231 19.04 12.34 -2.85
N GLY A 232 19.88 11.40 -2.42
CA GLY A 232 19.48 10.04 -2.12
C GLY A 232 19.15 9.18 -3.34
N TYR A 233 19.52 9.62 -4.56
CA TYR A 233 19.28 8.88 -5.81
C TYR A 233 20.34 7.81 -6.07
N LYS A 234 21.49 7.87 -5.39
CA LYS A 234 22.60 6.97 -5.59
C LYS A 234 23.03 6.27 -4.31
N VAL A 235 23.55 5.05 -4.45
CA VAL A 235 24.08 4.21 -3.37
C VAL A 235 25.21 3.36 -3.93
N ASP A 236 26.28 3.20 -3.14
CA ASP A 236 27.41 2.36 -3.55
C ASP A 236 27.41 1.03 -2.83
N LEU A 237 27.69 -0.04 -3.57
CA LEU A 237 27.84 -1.38 -3.04
C LEU A 237 29.26 -1.91 -3.20
N ARG A 238 29.76 -2.61 -2.19
CA ARG A 238 31.06 -3.29 -2.23
C ARG A 238 31.08 -4.36 -3.31
N LEU A 239 32.14 -4.38 -4.12
CA LEU A 239 32.37 -5.45 -5.09
C LEU A 239 32.57 -6.80 -4.38
N ASN A 240 31.99 -7.85 -4.96
CA ASN A 240 32.31 -9.23 -4.65
C ASN A 240 31.92 -10.13 -5.82
N ALA A 241 32.49 -11.33 -5.89
CA ALA A 241 32.31 -12.21 -7.04
C ALA A 241 30.83 -12.55 -7.31
N ASN A 242 30.03 -12.83 -6.29
CA ASN A 242 28.64 -13.23 -6.45
C ASN A 242 27.78 -12.08 -6.97
N LEU A 243 27.88 -10.90 -6.35
CA LEU A 243 27.20 -9.69 -6.79
C LEU A 243 27.58 -9.29 -8.22
N ASN A 244 28.89 -9.30 -8.51
CA ASN A 244 29.41 -8.91 -9.82
C ASN A 244 28.90 -9.87 -10.91
N ASN A 245 28.94 -11.18 -10.65
CA ASN A 245 28.46 -12.17 -11.60
C ASN A 245 26.94 -12.06 -11.80
N TYR A 246 26.17 -11.86 -10.73
CA TYR A 246 24.72 -11.71 -10.84
C TYR A 246 24.35 -10.52 -11.72
N ILE A 247 24.90 -9.33 -11.45
CA ILE A 247 24.63 -8.11 -12.23
C ILE A 247 25.04 -8.32 -13.69
N THR A 248 26.26 -8.78 -13.94
CA THR A 248 26.78 -8.88 -15.32
C THR A 248 26.11 -9.96 -16.16
N GLN A 249 25.49 -10.96 -15.55
CA GLN A 249 24.77 -12.03 -16.25
C GLN A 249 23.28 -11.74 -16.43
N ASN A 250 22.65 -11.03 -15.48
CA ASN A 250 21.18 -10.88 -15.45
C ASN A 250 20.71 -9.49 -15.88
N PHE A 251 21.54 -8.46 -15.79
CA PHE A 251 21.15 -7.09 -16.15
C PHE A 251 21.56 -6.75 -17.58
N GLN A 252 20.80 -5.86 -18.21
CA GLN A 252 21.07 -5.46 -19.58
C GLN A 252 22.29 -4.54 -19.63
N LYS A 253 23.36 -4.99 -20.30
CA LYS A 253 24.53 -4.13 -20.55
C LYS A 253 24.15 -2.98 -21.49
N ILE A 254 24.52 -1.76 -21.10
CA ILE A 254 24.36 -0.54 -21.90
C ILE A 254 25.73 0.07 -22.23
N SER A 255 25.73 1.20 -22.94
CA SER A 255 26.98 1.91 -23.24
C SER A 255 27.73 2.31 -21.97
N ASN A 256 29.06 2.21 -22.01
CA ASN A 256 29.91 2.67 -20.93
C ASN A 256 29.65 4.15 -20.62
N ARG A 257 29.86 4.55 -19.37
CA ARG A 257 29.67 5.93 -18.92
C ARG A 257 30.69 6.83 -19.62
N THR A 258 30.22 7.94 -20.18
CA THR A 258 31.03 8.82 -21.03
C THR A 258 32.09 9.60 -20.26
N SER A 259 31.92 9.80 -18.96
CA SER A 259 32.85 10.58 -18.13
C SER A 259 34.15 9.84 -17.81
N ASP A 260 34.06 8.54 -17.52
CA ASP A 260 35.15 7.76 -16.93
C ASP A 260 35.27 6.33 -17.50
N GLY A 261 34.41 5.97 -18.46
CA GLY A 261 34.46 4.68 -19.14
C GLY A 261 33.87 3.51 -18.34
N ALA A 262 33.26 3.77 -17.17
CA ALA A 262 32.67 2.74 -16.31
C ALA A 262 31.67 1.86 -17.09
N ALA A 263 31.79 0.54 -16.96
CA ALA A 263 30.84 -0.38 -17.59
C ALA A 263 29.46 -0.24 -16.92
N ARG A 264 28.38 -0.14 -17.70
CA ARG A 264 27.05 0.10 -17.16
C ARG A 264 26.05 -1.00 -17.52
N TYR A 265 25.16 -1.27 -16.57
CA TYR A 265 24.09 -2.25 -16.67
C TYR A 265 22.78 -1.66 -16.16
N VAL A 266 21.66 -2.09 -16.71
CA VAL A 266 20.32 -1.66 -16.30
C VAL A 266 19.56 -2.84 -15.73
N SER A 267 19.06 -2.70 -14.50
CA SER A 267 18.24 -3.71 -13.83
C SER A 267 16.82 -3.73 -14.40
N PRO A 268 16.02 -4.79 -14.15
CA PRO A 268 14.64 -4.85 -14.58
C PRO A 268 13.74 -3.72 -14.05
N SER A 269 14.11 -3.10 -12.91
CA SER A 269 13.40 -1.94 -12.35
C SER A 269 13.75 -0.61 -13.05
N GLY A 270 14.78 -0.61 -13.90
CA GLY A 270 15.29 0.56 -14.60
C GLY A 270 16.44 1.27 -13.90
N ALA A 271 16.94 0.77 -12.76
CA ALA A 271 18.10 1.34 -12.10
C ALA A 271 19.39 1.08 -12.90
N VAL A 272 20.31 2.04 -12.88
CA VAL A 272 21.57 2.00 -13.63
C VAL A 272 22.72 1.68 -12.68
N TYR A 273 23.41 0.58 -12.95
CA TYR A 273 24.56 0.10 -12.21
C TYR A 273 25.82 0.43 -13.01
N ALA A 274 26.69 1.29 -12.48
CA ALA A 274 27.99 1.59 -13.04
C ALA A 274 29.08 0.87 -12.23
N LEU A 275 29.90 0.07 -12.92
CA LEU A 275 31.05 -0.59 -12.32
C LEU A 275 32.21 0.40 -12.27
N GLU A 276 32.46 0.95 -11.08
CA GLU A 276 33.64 1.76 -10.79
C GLU A 276 34.79 0.86 -10.29
N ASN A 277 35.94 1.46 -9.97
CA ASN A 277 37.17 0.72 -9.69
C ASN A 277 37.06 -0.21 -8.47
N ASP A 278 36.32 0.18 -7.43
CA ASP A 278 36.24 -0.55 -6.15
C ASP A 278 34.82 -0.73 -5.60
N HIS A 279 33.80 -0.25 -6.32
CA HIS A 279 32.38 -0.38 -5.95
C HIS A 279 31.46 -0.37 -7.17
N TRP A 280 30.20 -0.79 -6.95
CA TRP A 280 29.10 -0.51 -7.86
C TRP A 280 28.44 0.81 -7.47
N ASP A 281 28.40 1.75 -8.39
CA ASP A 281 27.66 3.01 -8.27
C ASP A 281 26.27 2.83 -8.87
N ILE A 282 25.22 2.86 -8.04
CA ILE A 282 23.85 2.55 -8.46
C ILE A 282 23.03 3.83 -8.47
N LEU A 283 22.43 4.15 -9.61
CA LEU A 283 21.49 5.26 -9.76
C LEU A 283 20.06 4.75 -9.92
N VAL A 284 19.16 5.25 -9.07
CA VAL A 284 17.73 4.94 -9.09
C VAL A 284 16.94 6.23 -9.31
N THR A 285 16.20 6.35 -10.41
CA THR A 285 15.44 7.58 -10.78
C THR A 285 13.98 7.51 -10.38
#